data_AF-A0A963Q7B7-F1
#
_entry.id   AF-A0A963Q7B7-F1
#
_cell.length_a   1.000
_cell.length_b   1.000
_cell.length_c   1.000
_cell.angle_alpha   90.00
_cell.angle_beta   90.00
_cell.angle_gamma   90.00
#
_symmetry.space_group_name_H-M   'P 1'
#
loop_
_entity.id
_entity.type
_entity.pdbx_description
1 polymer ?
#
loop_
_entity_poly.entity_id
_entity_poly.type
_entity_poly.pdbx_seq_one_letter_code
_entity_poly.pdbx_strand_id
1 'polypeptide(L)'
;MAVDDKRLTALQVMQDAPVIPVIVLHDVAHAVPMARALVAGGIRMLEVTLRTTQALACMEAIARDVPEAVLGAGTVRNPADAKAAAAAGARFAVSPGYTSAVGQACRDLGLPLLPGVATGSEIMMAQEDGLSELKFFPALQAGGTAMLKAWSGPFGDVRFCPTGGVSPSNAAEFLALPNVVCVGGSWLVPSDALARGDWARITQLAREAAGLARG
;
A
#
# COMPACT_ATOMS: atom_id res chain seq x y z
N MET A 1 25.28 -10.07 -11.18
CA MET A 1 24.07 -10.27 -11.99
C MET A 1 23.15 -9.10 -11.72
N ALA A 2 22.87 -8.27 -12.72
CA ALA A 2 21.96 -7.15 -12.57
C ALA A 2 20.59 -7.68 -12.14
N VAL A 3 20.08 -7.19 -11.00
CA VAL A 3 18.65 -7.34 -10.69
C VAL A 3 17.92 -6.61 -11.82
N ASP A 4 17.12 -7.35 -12.56
CA ASP A 4 16.28 -6.85 -13.64
C ASP A 4 15.38 -5.75 -13.04
N ASP A 5 15.79 -4.48 -13.17
CA ASP A 5 15.09 -3.29 -12.66
C ASP A 5 13.88 -2.97 -13.54
N LYS A 6 13.02 -3.98 -13.73
CA LYS A 6 11.73 -3.78 -14.36
C LYS A 6 10.90 -2.94 -13.40
N ARG A 7 10.54 -1.75 -13.89
CA ARG A 7 9.54 -0.88 -13.27
C ARG A 7 8.29 -1.72 -12.98
N LEU A 8 7.86 -1.70 -11.72
CA LEU A 8 6.60 -2.32 -11.32
C LEU A 8 5.43 -1.57 -11.99
N THR A 9 4.27 -2.21 -12.09
CA THR A 9 2.99 -1.53 -12.33
C THR A 9 2.19 -1.47 -11.03
N ALA A 10 1.17 -0.61 -10.95
CA ALA A 10 0.29 -0.55 -9.78
C ALA A 10 -0.43 -1.90 -9.57
N LEU A 11 -0.86 -2.55 -10.66
CA LEU A 11 -1.44 -3.89 -10.62
C LEU A 11 -0.46 -4.94 -10.07
N GLN A 12 0.82 -4.91 -10.47
CA GLN A 12 1.83 -5.83 -9.93
C GLN A 12 2.06 -5.62 -8.42
N VAL A 13 2.02 -4.37 -7.95
CA VAL A 13 2.08 -4.07 -6.50
C VAL A 13 0.90 -4.71 -5.77
N MET A 14 -0.32 -4.60 -6.31
CA MET A 14 -1.53 -5.18 -5.71
C MET A 14 -1.57 -6.71 -5.77
N GLN A 15 -1.00 -7.31 -6.82
CA GLN A 15 -1.08 -8.76 -7.04
C GLN A 15 -0.10 -9.58 -6.19
N ASP A 16 0.94 -8.95 -5.64
CA ASP A 16 2.01 -9.61 -4.90
C ASP A 16 1.51 -10.40 -3.68
N ALA A 17 0.60 -9.81 -2.90
CA ALA A 17 -0.02 -10.44 -1.74
C ALA A 17 -1.49 -9.99 -1.58
N PRO A 18 -2.33 -10.75 -0.86
CA PRO A 18 -3.71 -10.34 -0.58
C PRO A 18 -3.80 -9.06 0.27
N VAL A 19 -2.72 -8.69 0.98
CA VAL A 19 -2.69 -7.53 1.87
C VAL A 19 -1.44 -6.70 1.67
N ILE A 20 -1.61 -5.37 1.57
CA ILE A 20 -0.54 -4.38 1.67
C ILE A 20 -0.54 -3.81 3.10
N PRO A 21 0.55 -3.97 3.90
CA PRO A 21 0.65 -3.44 5.25
C PRO A 21 0.77 -1.91 5.22
N VAL A 22 -0.08 -1.23 5.97
CA VAL A 22 0.01 0.23 6.22
C VAL A 22 0.84 0.46 7.47
N ILE A 23 2.07 0.95 7.30
CA ILE A 23 3.10 0.96 8.33
C ILE A 23 3.34 2.40 8.83
N VAL A 24 3.37 2.57 10.15
CA VAL A 24 3.76 3.82 10.81
C VAL A 24 5.00 3.54 11.67
N LEU A 25 6.11 4.22 11.37
CA LEU A 25 7.39 4.02 12.07
C LEU A 25 7.81 5.30 12.79
N HIS A 26 8.10 5.18 14.09
CA HIS A 26 8.58 6.29 14.92
C HIS A 26 10.07 6.22 15.22
N ASP A 27 10.69 5.06 15.01
CA ASP A 27 12.10 4.80 15.30
C ASP A 27 12.72 4.04 14.13
N VAL A 28 13.86 4.55 13.64
CA VAL A 28 14.64 3.95 12.54
C VAL A 28 15.16 2.58 12.95
N ALA A 29 15.47 2.37 14.23
CA ALA A 29 15.96 1.08 14.74
C ALA A 29 14.95 -0.07 14.54
N HIS A 30 13.65 0.25 14.44
CA HIS A 30 12.61 -0.74 14.20
C HIS A 30 12.39 -1.05 12.72
N ALA A 31 12.85 -0.19 11.80
CA ALA A 31 12.50 -0.28 10.38
C ALA A 31 12.99 -1.58 9.73
N VAL A 32 14.29 -1.88 9.87
CA VAL A 32 14.93 -3.07 9.25
C VAL A 32 14.45 -4.38 9.88
N PRO A 33 14.41 -4.55 11.22
CA PRO A 33 13.87 -5.77 11.83
C PRO A 33 12.39 -6.04 11.47
N MET A 34 11.56 -5.00 11.46
CA MET A 34 10.15 -5.10 11.08
C MET A 34 9.99 -5.52 9.62
N ALA A 35 10.75 -4.90 8.70
CA ALA A 35 10.70 -5.25 7.28
C ALA A 35 11.13 -6.71 7.04
N ARG A 36 12.20 -7.18 7.71
CA ARG A 36 12.61 -8.59 7.65
C ARG A 36 11.55 -9.54 8.19
N ALA A 37 10.86 -9.18 9.26
CA ALA A 37 9.76 -9.97 9.82
C ALA A 37 8.57 -10.10 8.85
N LEU A 38 8.18 -9.00 8.20
CA LEU A 38 7.12 -9.01 7.17
C LEU A 38 7.52 -9.89 5.98
N VAL A 39 8.75 -9.74 5.47
CA VAL A 39 9.28 -10.56 4.37
C VAL A 39 9.32 -12.04 4.76
N ALA A 40 9.77 -12.38 5.96
CA ALA A 40 9.78 -13.75 6.47
C ALA A 40 8.37 -14.36 6.63
N GLY A 41 7.35 -13.50 6.80
CA GLY A 41 5.94 -13.88 6.77
C GLY A 41 5.34 -13.97 5.36
N GLY A 42 6.09 -13.62 4.31
CA GLY A 42 5.63 -13.67 2.92
C GLY A 42 5.05 -12.37 2.39
N ILE A 43 5.20 -11.25 3.11
CA ILE A 43 4.74 -9.92 2.67
C ILE A 43 5.94 -9.07 2.27
N ARG A 44 6.11 -8.81 0.97
CA ARG A 44 7.25 -8.00 0.46
C ARG A 44 6.88 -6.55 0.15
N MET A 45 5.65 -6.26 -0.26
CA MET A 45 5.22 -4.89 -0.59
C MET A 45 4.97 -4.13 0.72
N LEU A 46 5.77 -3.13 1.05
CA LEU A 46 5.70 -2.44 2.34
C LEU A 46 5.29 -0.97 2.17
N GLU A 47 4.05 -0.59 2.54
CA GLU A 47 3.60 0.82 2.50
C GLU A 47 4.01 1.54 3.81
N VAL A 48 5.20 2.16 3.82
CA VAL A 48 5.63 3.02 4.93
C VAL A 48 5.01 4.41 4.77
N THR A 49 4.24 4.85 5.76
CA THR A 49 3.52 6.12 5.67
C THR A 49 4.38 7.33 6.05
N LEU A 50 4.26 8.43 5.30
CA LEU A 50 4.86 9.73 5.59
C LEU A 50 4.12 10.49 6.71
N ARG A 51 3.80 9.79 7.80
CA ARG A 51 3.05 10.31 8.96
C ARG A 51 3.91 10.64 10.16
N THR A 52 5.21 10.36 10.07
CA THR A 52 6.19 10.64 11.13
C THR A 52 7.39 11.34 10.53
N THR A 53 8.11 12.08 11.36
CA THR A 53 9.37 12.75 10.98
C THR A 53 10.49 11.76 10.65
N GLN A 54 10.36 10.48 11.05
CA GLN A 54 11.37 9.44 10.87
C GLN A 54 11.10 8.57 9.62
N ALA A 55 9.95 8.74 8.96
CA ALA A 55 9.51 7.87 7.87
C ALA A 55 10.55 7.75 6.74
N LEU A 56 11.14 8.86 6.29
CA LEU A 56 12.15 8.85 5.21
C LEU A 56 13.44 8.13 5.63
N ALA A 57 13.93 8.38 6.84
CA ALA A 57 15.12 7.67 7.35
C ALA A 57 14.85 6.16 7.52
N CYS A 58 13.63 5.79 7.91
CA CYS A 58 13.21 4.39 7.97
C CYS A 58 13.16 3.76 6.57
N MET A 59 12.62 4.48 5.59
CA MET A 59 12.57 4.08 4.18
C MET A 59 13.99 3.81 3.65
N GLU A 60 14.91 4.75 3.83
CA GLU A 60 16.32 4.61 3.42
C GLU A 60 16.97 3.37 4.03
N ALA A 61 16.75 3.12 5.33
CA ALA A 61 17.28 1.95 6.01
C ALA A 61 16.71 0.63 5.44
N ILE A 62 15.39 0.58 5.19
CA ILE A 62 14.76 -0.61 4.60
C ILE A 62 15.28 -0.85 3.18
N ALA A 63 15.32 0.19 2.35
CA ALA A 63 15.78 0.08 0.96
C ALA A 63 17.24 -0.40 0.87
N ARG A 64 18.09 -0.01 1.81
CA ARG A 64 19.50 -0.41 1.85
C ARG A 64 19.70 -1.82 2.41
N ASP A 65 19.00 -2.16 3.50
CA ASP A 65 19.37 -3.29 4.37
C ASP A 65 18.41 -4.50 4.24
N VAL A 66 17.34 -4.40 3.43
CA VAL A 66 16.34 -5.44 3.16
C VAL A 66 15.94 -5.46 1.66
N PRO A 67 16.85 -5.86 0.74
CA PRO A 67 16.61 -5.84 -0.71
C PRO A 67 15.45 -6.73 -1.19
N GLU A 68 15.02 -7.69 -0.37
CA GLU A 68 13.86 -8.55 -0.63
C GLU A 68 12.52 -7.81 -0.42
N ALA A 69 12.52 -6.72 0.35
CA ALA A 69 11.36 -5.86 0.52
C ALA A 69 11.22 -4.92 -0.69
N VAL A 70 9.99 -4.79 -1.18
CA VAL A 70 9.63 -3.73 -2.12
C VAL A 70 9.03 -2.59 -1.31
N LEU A 71 9.85 -1.60 -1.05
CA LEU A 71 9.46 -0.43 -0.28
C LEU A 71 8.52 0.46 -1.10
N GLY A 72 7.41 0.88 -0.52
CA GLY A 72 6.55 1.93 -1.04
C GLY A 72 6.30 3.03 -0.02
N ALA A 73 5.92 4.20 -0.52
CA ALA A 73 5.58 5.34 0.32
C ALA A 73 4.08 5.55 0.37
N GLY A 74 3.51 5.47 1.57
CA GLY A 74 2.12 5.81 1.85
C GLY A 74 1.96 7.26 2.32
N THR A 75 0.74 7.78 2.21
CA THR A 75 0.43 9.18 2.60
C THR A 75 1.21 10.22 1.78
N VAL A 76 1.48 9.93 0.50
CA VAL A 76 2.01 10.91 -0.45
C VAL A 76 0.89 11.91 -0.78
N ARG A 77 1.05 13.20 -0.45
CA ARG A 77 -0.01 14.21 -0.60
C ARG A 77 0.30 15.27 -1.65
N ASN A 78 1.56 15.38 -2.07
CA ASN A 78 2.01 16.40 -3.00
C ASN A 78 3.27 15.92 -3.77
N PRO A 79 3.73 16.66 -4.81
CA PRO A 79 4.92 16.30 -5.57
C PRO A 79 6.22 16.23 -4.75
N ALA A 80 6.37 17.04 -3.70
CA ALA A 80 7.57 17.01 -2.86
C ALA A 80 7.64 15.72 -2.03
N ASP A 81 6.51 15.24 -1.51
CA ASP A 81 6.41 13.94 -0.84
C ASP A 81 6.86 12.80 -1.77
N ALA A 82 6.40 12.81 -3.02
CA ALA A 82 6.76 11.79 -4.01
C ALA A 82 8.27 11.81 -4.33
N LYS A 83 8.85 12.99 -4.51
CA LYS A 83 10.30 13.17 -4.76
C LYS A 83 11.13 12.69 -3.57
N ALA A 84 10.74 13.06 -2.36
CA ALA A 84 11.43 12.63 -1.14
C ALA A 84 11.36 11.10 -0.96
N ALA A 85 10.18 10.51 -1.20
CA ALA A 85 9.99 9.07 -1.16
C ALA A 85 10.86 8.32 -2.19
N ALA A 86 10.90 8.79 -3.44
CA ALA A 86 11.75 8.21 -4.48
C ALA A 86 13.24 8.27 -4.08
N ALA A 87 13.69 9.43 -3.57
CA ALA A 87 15.07 9.60 -3.10
C ALA A 87 15.40 8.67 -1.92
N ALA A 88 14.42 8.35 -1.07
CA ALA A 88 14.55 7.41 0.04
C ALA A 88 14.48 5.92 -0.39
N GLY A 89 14.35 5.64 -1.69
CA GLY A 89 14.33 4.28 -2.25
C GLY A 89 12.94 3.66 -2.40
N ALA A 90 11.85 4.45 -2.29
CA ALA A 90 10.52 3.94 -2.59
C ALA A 90 10.41 3.52 -4.07
N ARG A 91 9.78 2.38 -4.31
CA ARG A 91 9.54 1.78 -5.63
C ARG A 91 8.08 1.87 -6.09
N PHE A 92 7.17 2.29 -5.20
CA PHE A 92 5.79 2.64 -5.51
C PHE A 92 5.27 3.69 -4.52
N ALA A 93 4.15 4.34 -4.86
CA ALA A 93 3.53 5.36 -4.04
C ALA A 93 2.04 5.05 -3.80
N VAL A 94 1.56 5.43 -2.63
CA VAL A 94 0.15 5.36 -2.22
C VAL A 94 -0.26 6.71 -1.64
N SER A 95 -1.27 7.34 -2.24
CA SER A 95 -1.82 8.60 -1.75
C SER A 95 -3.18 8.37 -1.05
N PRO A 96 -3.56 9.20 -0.07
CA PRO A 96 -4.86 9.07 0.61
C PRO A 96 -6.03 9.59 -0.24
N GLY A 97 -5.73 10.37 -1.28
CA GLY A 97 -6.66 10.94 -2.26
C GLY A 97 -5.94 11.15 -3.59
N TYR A 98 -6.64 11.61 -4.62
CA TYR A 98 -6.05 11.87 -5.93
C TYR A 98 -5.99 13.36 -6.27
N THR A 99 -4.86 13.78 -6.87
CA THR A 99 -4.73 15.03 -7.63
C THR A 99 -3.81 14.79 -8.81
N SER A 100 -4.05 15.45 -9.96
CA SER A 100 -3.17 15.31 -11.13
C SER A 100 -1.72 15.74 -10.85
N ALA A 101 -1.49 16.64 -9.89
CA ALA A 101 -0.14 17.02 -9.48
C ALA A 101 0.63 15.84 -8.85
N VAL A 102 -0.01 15.05 -8.00
CA VAL A 102 0.59 13.82 -7.43
C VAL A 102 0.76 12.75 -8.52
N GLY A 103 -0.26 12.58 -9.37
CA GLY A 103 -0.21 11.67 -10.52
C GLY A 103 0.98 11.96 -11.43
N GLN A 104 1.14 13.22 -11.84
CA GLN A 104 2.23 13.64 -12.71
C GLN A 104 3.60 13.47 -12.06
N ALA A 105 3.75 13.85 -10.79
CA ALA A 105 5.02 13.68 -10.09
C ALA A 105 5.44 12.21 -9.99
N CYS A 106 4.49 11.31 -9.71
CA CYS A 106 4.77 9.87 -9.68
C CYS A 106 5.13 9.33 -11.07
N ARG A 107 4.43 9.76 -12.13
CA ARG A 107 4.76 9.43 -13.52
C ARG A 107 6.18 9.86 -13.90
N ASP A 108 6.54 11.10 -13.61
CA ASP A 108 7.87 11.66 -13.93
C ASP A 108 9.00 10.92 -13.19
N LEU A 109 8.75 10.54 -11.93
CA LEU A 109 9.69 9.77 -11.11
C LEU A 109 9.70 8.27 -11.46
N GLY A 110 8.70 7.78 -12.19
CA GLY A 110 8.55 6.36 -12.45
C GLY A 110 8.01 5.53 -11.30
N LEU A 111 7.36 6.15 -10.33
CA LEU A 111 6.71 5.47 -9.24
C LEU A 111 5.31 5.04 -9.69
N PRO A 112 5.00 3.75 -9.71
CA PRO A 112 3.61 3.30 -9.82
C PRO A 112 2.81 3.87 -8.66
N LEU A 113 1.68 4.48 -8.98
CA LEU A 113 0.82 5.14 -8.00
C LEU A 113 -0.45 4.32 -7.81
N LEU A 114 -0.80 4.08 -6.55
CA LEU A 114 -2.10 3.57 -6.12
C LEU A 114 -2.84 4.71 -5.39
N PRO A 115 -3.59 5.57 -6.10
CA PRO A 115 -4.16 6.76 -5.51
C PRO A 115 -5.49 6.50 -4.81
N GLY A 116 -5.72 7.21 -3.70
CA GLY A 116 -6.98 7.15 -2.95
C GLY A 116 -8.16 7.79 -3.68
N VAL A 117 -9.33 7.16 -3.61
CA VAL A 117 -10.63 7.69 -4.05
C VAL A 117 -11.74 7.28 -3.06
N ALA A 118 -12.79 8.10 -2.98
CA ALA A 118 -13.99 7.84 -2.19
C ALA A 118 -15.30 8.09 -2.98
N THR A 119 -15.22 8.68 -4.18
CA THR A 119 -16.38 9.07 -5.01
C THR A 119 -16.19 8.72 -6.48
N GLY A 120 -17.28 8.66 -7.23
CA GLY A 120 -17.24 8.44 -8.69
C GLY A 120 -16.47 9.52 -9.44
N SER A 121 -16.61 10.79 -9.04
CA SER A 121 -15.86 11.90 -9.67
C SER A 121 -14.35 11.76 -9.49
N GLU A 122 -13.89 11.26 -8.34
CA GLU A 122 -12.47 11.01 -8.10
C GLU A 122 -11.93 9.83 -8.91
N ILE A 123 -12.75 8.79 -9.12
CA ILE A 123 -12.41 7.69 -10.04
C ILE A 123 -12.24 8.23 -11.47
N MET A 124 -13.19 9.06 -11.94
CA MET A 124 -13.11 9.68 -13.26
C MET A 124 -11.85 10.54 -13.42
N MET A 125 -11.54 11.39 -12.44
CA MET A 125 -10.32 12.21 -12.46
C MET A 125 -9.04 11.35 -12.51
N ALA A 126 -9.02 10.20 -11.84
CA ALA A 126 -7.88 9.28 -11.91
C ALA A 126 -7.78 8.61 -13.30
N GLN A 127 -8.91 8.20 -13.88
CA GLN A 127 -8.96 7.58 -15.22
C GLN A 127 -8.58 8.55 -16.34
N GLU A 128 -8.93 9.84 -16.24
CA GLU A 128 -8.46 10.89 -17.18
C GLU A 128 -6.93 10.92 -17.30
N ASP A 129 -6.26 10.58 -16.20
CA ASP A 129 -4.81 10.54 -16.07
C ASP A 129 -4.21 9.12 -16.29
N GLY A 130 -5.04 8.17 -16.75
CA GLY A 130 -4.64 6.81 -17.10
C GLY A 130 -4.51 5.84 -15.93
N LEU A 131 -5.13 6.13 -14.77
CA LEU A 131 -5.04 5.31 -13.57
C LEU A 131 -6.33 4.49 -13.35
N SER A 132 -6.21 3.16 -13.41
CA SER A 132 -7.31 2.19 -13.20
C SER A 132 -7.16 1.34 -11.94
N GLU A 133 -5.99 1.36 -11.30
CA GLU A 133 -5.75 0.71 -10.01
C GLU A 133 -5.81 1.75 -8.90
N LEU A 134 -6.84 1.68 -8.07
CA LEU A 134 -7.17 2.72 -7.11
C LEU A 134 -7.22 2.17 -5.68
N LYS A 135 -6.81 2.99 -4.72
CA LYS A 135 -7.06 2.76 -3.30
C LYS A 135 -8.47 3.27 -2.97
N PHE A 136 -9.32 2.43 -2.42
CA PHE A 136 -10.61 2.87 -1.88
C PHE A 136 -10.42 3.26 -0.42
N PHE A 137 -10.49 4.56 -0.11
CA PHE A 137 -10.14 5.06 1.22
C PHE A 137 -10.99 6.28 1.62
N PRO A 138 -11.49 6.37 2.87
CA PRO A 138 -11.47 5.33 3.91
C PRO A 138 -12.59 4.29 3.71
N ALA A 139 -12.23 3.03 3.42
CA ALA A 139 -13.13 2.03 2.85
C ALA A 139 -14.44 1.82 3.63
N LEU A 140 -14.39 1.58 4.95
CA LEU A 140 -15.61 1.37 5.72
C LEU A 140 -16.50 2.62 5.78
N GLN A 141 -15.90 3.78 6.02
CA GLN A 141 -16.64 5.04 6.14
C GLN A 141 -17.21 5.52 4.80
N ALA A 142 -16.59 5.13 3.68
CA ALA A 142 -17.04 5.46 2.33
C ALA A 142 -18.07 4.46 1.76
N GLY A 143 -18.57 3.51 2.57
CA GLY A 143 -19.66 2.59 2.19
C GLY A 143 -19.24 1.13 1.97
N GLY A 144 -17.97 0.79 2.18
CA GLY A 144 -17.48 -0.59 2.25
C GLY A 144 -17.75 -1.41 0.98
N THR A 145 -18.04 -2.69 1.16
CA THR A 145 -18.31 -3.64 0.07
C THR A 145 -19.54 -3.25 -0.75
N ALA A 146 -20.54 -2.57 -0.16
CA ALA A 146 -21.72 -2.11 -0.88
C ALA A 146 -21.36 -1.04 -1.93
N MET A 147 -20.46 -0.10 -1.59
CA MET A 147 -19.98 0.91 -2.54
C MET A 147 -19.18 0.28 -3.69
N LEU A 148 -18.25 -0.62 -3.37
CA LEU A 148 -17.46 -1.33 -4.38
C LEU A 148 -18.34 -2.14 -5.34
N LYS A 149 -19.42 -2.75 -4.85
CA LYS A 149 -20.42 -3.42 -5.71
C LYS A 149 -21.17 -2.42 -6.58
N ALA A 150 -21.59 -1.27 -6.04
CA ALA A 150 -22.27 -0.24 -6.82
C ALA A 150 -21.40 0.29 -7.97
N TRP A 151 -20.09 0.47 -7.73
CA TRP A 151 -19.13 0.92 -8.74
C TRP A 151 -18.81 -0.11 -9.82
N SER A 152 -19.09 -1.40 -9.61
CA SER A 152 -18.86 -2.41 -10.66
C SER A 152 -19.68 -2.18 -11.94
N GLY A 153 -20.77 -1.41 -11.86
CA GLY A 153 -21.55 -0.98 -13.03
C GLY A 153 -20.81 0.06 -13.88
N PRO A 154 -20.64 1.30 -13.39
CA PRO A 154 -20.02 2.38 -14.17
C PRO A 154 -18.48 2.26 -14.31
N PHE A 155 -17.80 1.55 -13.42
CA PHE A 155 -16.33 1.47 -13.35
C PHE A 155 -15.84 0.00 -13.39
N GLY A 156 -16.38 -0.80 -14.32
CA GLY A 156 -16.09 -2.23 -14.43
C GLY A 156 -14.65 -2.58 -14.80
N ASP A 157 -13.90 -1.61 -15.34
CA ASP A 157 -12.48 -1.70 -15.70
C ASP A 157 -11.53 -1.30 -14.56
N VAL A 158 -12.06 -0.78 -13.45
CA VAL A 158 -11.28 -0.31 -12.29
C VAL A 158 -11.04 -1.43 -11.28
N ARG A 159 -9.84 -1.46 -10.71
CA ARG A 159 -9.42 -2.40 -9.66
C ARG A 159 -9.14 -1.66 -8.36
N PHE A 160 -9.55 -2.23 -7.25
CA PHE A 160 -9.50 -1.58 -5.95
C PHE A 160 -8.61 -2.28 -4.93
N CYS A 161 -7.97 -1.45 -4.10
CA CYS A 161 -7.36 -1.82 -2.83
C CYS A 161 -8.08 -1.07 -1.70
N PRO A 162 -9.12 -1.64 -1.07
CA PRO A 162 -9.81 -1.00 0.04
C PRO A 162 -8.91 -0.94 1.27
N THR A 163 -8.82 0.25 1.86
CA THR A 163 -7.99 0.54 3.02
C THR A 163 -8.75 1.46 3.98
N GLY A 164 -8.63 1.22 5.28
CA GLY A 164 -9.32 1.97 6.32
C GLY A 164 -10.51 1.20 6.90
N GLY A 165 -10.35 0.73 8.13
CA GLY A 165 -11.32 -0.13 8.80
C GLY A 165 -11.27 -1.61 8.39
N VAL A 166 -10.38 -1.99 7.46
CA VAL A 166 -10.13 -3.40 7.13
C VAL A 166 -9.33 -4.07 8.25
N SER A 167 -9.72 -5.28 8.60
CA SER A 167 -9.14 -6.11 9.66
C SER A 167 -9.23 -7.60 9.28
N PRO A 168 -8.63 -8.51 10.06
CA PRO A 168 -8.78 -9.95 9.82
C PRO A 168 -10.23 -10.43 9.78
N SER A 169 -11.15 -9.75 10.48
CA SER A 169 -12.55 -10.18 10.56
C SER A 169 -13.38 -9.85 9.32
N ASN A 170 -12.95 -8.91 8.48
CA ASN A 170 -13.71 -8.47 7.30
C ASN A 170 -12.91 -8.50 5.99
N ALA A 171 -11.59 -8.77 6.03
CA ALA A 171 -10.75 -8.78 4.82
C ALA A 171 -11.26 -9.75 3.75
N ALA A 172 -11.72 -10.94 4.15
CA ALA A 172 -12.25 -11.95 3.22
C ALA A 172 -13.50 -11.46 2.46
N GLU A 173 -14.34 -10.62 3.07
CA GLU A 173 -15.53 -10.07 2.41
C GLU A 173 -15.18 -9.10 1.29
N PHE A 174 -14.12 -8.31 1.48
CA PHE A 174 -13.58 -7.44 0.43
C PHE A 174 -12.89 -8.25 -0.66
N LEU A 175 -12.02 -9.18 -0.28
CA LEU A 175 -11.24 -10.00 -1.22
C LEU A 175 -12.09 -10.94 -2.09
N ALA A 176 -13.34 -11.20 -1.70
CA ALA A 176 -14.30 -11.97 -2.49
C ALA A 176 -14.93 -11.15 -3.65
N LEU A 177 -14.73 -9.83 -3.71
CA LEU A 177 -15.27 -8.99 -4.78
C LEU A 177 -14.36 -9.02 -6.02
N PRO A 178 -14.88 -9.21 -7.23
CA PRO A 178 -14.07 -9.36 -8.45
C PRO A 178 -13.33 -8.08 -8.87
N ASN A 179 -13.71 -6.92 -8.33
CA ASN A 179 -13.03 -5.66 -8.53
C ASN A 179 -12.05 -5.31 -7.40
N VAL A 180 -11.78 -6.23 -6.46
CA VAL A 180 -10.77 -6.05 -5.40
C VAL A 180 -9.61 -7.00 -5.64
N VAL A 181 -8.38 -6.46 -5.68
CA VAL A 181 -7.17 -7.27 -5.95
C VAL A 181 -6.43 -7.65 -4.67
N CYS A 182 -6.38 -6.72 -3.72
CA CYS A 182 -5.80 -6.85 -2.40
C CYS A 182 -6.51 -5.88 -1.45
N VAL A 183 -6.23 -5.92 -0.16
CA VAL A 183 -6.68 -4.91 0.81
C VAL A 183 -5.50 -4.22 1.48
N GLY A 184 -5.69 -3.03 2.05
CA GLY A 184 -4.68 -2.36 2.87
C GLY A 184 -5.01 -2.43 4.36
N GLY A 185 -4.01 -2.75 5.19
CA GLY A 185 -4.22 -3.06 6.60
C GLY A 185 -3.07 -2.68 7.52
N SER A 186 -3.37 -2.05 8.67
CA SER A 186 -2.35 -1.77 9.69
C SER A 186 -2.19 -2.90 10.72
N TRP A 187 -3.05 -3.94 10.69
CA TRP A 187 -3.04 -5.00 11.70
C TRP A 187 -1.81 -5.92 11.62
N LEU A 188 -1.06 -5.88 10.51
CA LEU A 188 0.16 -6.67 10.32
C LEU A 188 1.32 -6.13 11.17
N VAL A 189 1.30 -4.82 11.48
CA VAL A 189 2.30 -4.16 12.32
C VAL A 189 1.58 -3.45 13.47
N PRO A 190 1.03 -4.19 14.46
CA PRO A 190 0.44 -3.58 15.63
C PRO A 190 1.46 -2.68 16.36
N SER A 191 1.03 -1.50 16.79
CA SER A 191 1.92 -0.54 17.47
C SER A 191 2.56 -1.13 18.73
N ASP A 192 1.84 -2.01 19.44
CA ASP A 192 2.33 -2.67 20.65
C ASP A 192 3.38 -3.75 20.35
N ALA A 193 3.25 -4.48 19.24
CA ALA A 193 4.25 -5.43 18.79
C ALA A 193 5.52 -4.72 18.32
N LEU A 194 5.35 -3.64 17.54
CA LEU A 194 6.46 -2.80 17.06
C LEU A 194 7.25 -2.18 18.22
N ALA A 195 6.56 -1.62 19.21
CA ALA A 195 7.20 -0.98 20.37
C ALA A 195 7.97 -1.97 21.27
N ARG A 196 7.56 -3.24 21.32
CA ARG A 196 8.25 -4.30 22.10
C ARG A 196 9.29 -5.07 21.30
N GLY A 197 9.45 -4.78 20.01
CA GLY A 197 10.28 -5.59 19.11
C GLY A 197 9.80 -7.04 18.96
N ASP A 198 8.48 -7.26 19.00
CA ASP A 198 7.86 -8.58 18.85
C ASP A 198 7.79 -8.98 17.37
N TRP A 199 8.97 -9.22 16.78
CA TRP A 199 9.15 -9.57 15.38
C TRP A 199 8.55 -10.93 15.03
N ALA A 200 8.49 -11.84 16.01
CA ALA A 200 7.86 -13.14 15.86
C ALA A 200 6.36 -12.99 15.60
N ARG A 201 5.67 -12.14 16.38
CA ARG A 201 4.26 -11.85 16.16
C ARG A 201 4.00 -11.17 14.82
N ILE A 202 4.84 -10.21 14.41
CA ILE A 202 4.72 -9.57 13.08
C ILE A 202 4.88 -10.59 11.96
N THR A 203 5.84 -11.51 12.07
CA THR A 203 6.04 -12.60 11.10
C THR A 203 4.81 -13.51 11.01
N GLN A 204 4.20 -13.85 12.14
CA GLN A 204 2.99 -14.66 12.18
C GLN A 204 1.80 -13.93 11.50
N LEU A 205 1.57 -12.66 11.86
CA LEU A 205 0.49 -11.86 11.29
C LEU A 205 0.64 -11.68 9.78
N ALA A 206 1.87 -11.48 9.31
CA ALA A 206 2.19 -11.43 7.89
C ALA A 206 1.88 -12.76 7.18
N ARG A 207 2.22 -13.90 7.79
CA ARG A 207 1.92 -15.23 7.25
C ARG A 207 0.42 -15.51 7.15
N GLU A 208 -0.33 -15.14 8.19
CA GLU A 208 -1.80 -15.25 8.19
C GLU A 208 -2.41 -14.38 7.09
N ALA A 209 -1.94 -13.14 6.93
CA ALA A 209 -2.40 -12.23 5.89
C ALA A 209 -2.04 -12.71 4.47
N ALA A 210 -0.83 -13.25 4.27
CA ALA A 210 -0.39 -13.82 2.99
C ALA A 210 -1.22 -15.05 2.58
N GLY A 211 -1.76 -15.79 3.55
CA GLY A 211 -2.61 -16.96 3.32
C GLY A 211 -4.08 -16.67 3.03
N LEU A 212 -4.51 -15.40 3.01
CA LEU A 212 -5.90 -15.05 2.70
C LEU A 212 -6.25 -15.39 1.24
N ALA A 213 -7.42 -16.00 1.03
CA ALA A 213 -7.91 -16.32 -0.30
C ALA A 213 -8.39 -15.04 -1.04
N ARG A 214 -8.18 -15.02 -2.35
CA ARG A 214 -8.72 -14.00 -3.27
C ARG A 214 -9.80 -14.65 -4.14
N GLY A 215 -10.85 -13.90 -4.45
CA GLY A 215 -11.93 -14.31 -5.36
C GLY A 215 -11.54 -14.31 -6.82
#